data_AF-A0A0V8QBZ8-F1
#
_entry.id   AF-A0A0V8QBZ8-F1
#
_cell.length_a   1.000
_cell.length_b   1.000
_cell.length_c   1.000
_cell.angle_alpha   90.00
_cell.angle_beta   90.00
_cell.angle_gamma   90.00
#
_symmetry.space_group_name_H-M   'P 1'
#
loop_
_entity.id
_entity.type
_entity.pdbx_description
1 polymer ?
#
loop_
_entity_poly.entity_id
_entity_poly.type
_entity_poly.pdbx_seq_one_letter_code
_entity_poly.pdbx_strand_id
1 'polypeptide(L)'
;MDKNRNCIYIPSVDAKDLYLANNFKDEEKNKKGYRLVTKSGNINYNRFINSLDFSLDSEKLREVAKEIYGKKNTLSFKHNGKEYSDKVINVTFKYSSKDFNKVKKNTYVMDGYLLDELNFSDNIAIVSDMIVGVIVSTPTTKKTQYELPDGFNYVEDKEGNYVYETKTIGVIYSRKELRDYLYEHGFNCNGNHYIRLKRTSGSARVGKCLFVEESLYPKMHEWEMCGLVIENGDEVDLAALESYISLPTSSAIDMITIDPKSILIIPDYDSKFTEDSIIVEMNENKRITVREGEIDISNSIFDGQSLIDKSIMGEYDCYGMILLRNRFFKSCCFNTNIQKWFEDNSINDISQLNKDCITLATNIKDIKLITTPNSIKYIKFAPLLQWLSKIDS
;
A
#
# COMPACT_ATOMS: atom_id res chain seq x y z
N MET A 1 4.44 -27.53 13.31
CA MET A 1 5.13 -26.22 13.22
C MET A 1 4.09 -25.16 13.44
N ASP A 2 4.24 -24.30 14.44
CA ASP A 2 3.38 -23.10 14.56
C ASP A 2 3.61 -22.25 13.30
N LYS A 3 2.71 -22.37 12.31
CA LYS A 3 2.65 -21.42 11.20
C LYS A 3 2.27 -20.09 11.85
N ASN A 4 3.22 -19.17 12.00
CA ASN A 4 3.00 -17.87 12.61
C ASN A 4 2.13 -17.01 11.68
N ARG A 5 0.82 -17.28 11.66
CA ARG A 5 -0.21 -16.60 10.86
C ARG A 5 -0.68 -15.28 11.49
N ASN A 6 0.12 -14.73 12.39
CA ASN A 6 -0.19 -13.47 13.06
C ASN A 6 0.15 -12.29 12.16
N CYS A 7 -0.61 -11.21 12.29
CA CYS A 7 -0.28 -9.97 11.64
C CYS A 7 0.99 -9.34 12.26
N ILE A 8 1.72 -8.57 11.45
CA ILE A 8 2.91 -7.82 11.87
C ILE A 8 2.46 -6.38 12.09
N TYR A 9 2.53 -5.89 13.32
CA TYR A 9 2.22 -4.49 13.61
C TYR A 9 3.31 -3.58 13.05
N ILE A 10 2.89 -2.54 12.33
CA ILE A 10 3.76 -1.57 11.67
C ILE A 10 3.43 -0.14 12.12
N PRO A 11 4.42 0.76 12.14
CA PRO A 11 4.22 2.15 12.48
C PRO A 11 3.32 2.87 11.48
N SER A 12 2.59 3.86 11.99
CA SER A 12 1.78 4.79 11.21
C SER A 12 2.22 6.22 11.52
N VAL A 13 2.69 6.94 10.51
CA VAL A 13 3.25 8.29 10.66
C VAL A 13 2.69 9.21 9.59
N ASP A 14 2.41 10.47 9.94
CA ASP A 14 1.95 11.44 8.95
C ASP A 14 3.14 12.01 8.16
N ALA A 15 2.93 12.22 6.85
CA ALA A 15 3.92 12.74 5.93
C ALA A 15 4.53 14.06 6.39
N LYS A 16 3.74 14.93 7.03
CA LYS A 16 4.25 16.17 7.61
C LYS A 16 5.32 15.89 8.66
N ASP A 17 5.08 14.96 9.59
CA ASP A 17 6.03 14.67 10.66
C ASP A 17 7.31 14.02 10.11
N LEU A 18 7.19 13.20 9.06
CA LEU A 18 8.33 12.62 8.34
C LEU A 18 9.15 13.71 7.64
N TYR A 19 8.48 14.60 6.90
CA TYR A 19 9.11 15.72 6.21
C TYR A 19 9.87 16.61 7.20
N LEU A 20 9.23 17.06 8.27
CA LEU A 20 9.86 17.94 9.28
C LEU A 20 11.07 17.27 9.93
N ALA A 21 11.02 15.96 10.18
CA ALA A 21 12.13 15.23 10.78
C ALA A 21 13.31 14.99 9.83
N ASN A 22 13.13 15.26 8.53
CA ASN A 22 14.12 15.02 7.47
C ASN A 22 14.64 16.30 6.81
N ASN A 23 14.14 17.46 7.20
CA ASN A 23 14.46 18.75 6.59
C ASN A 23 14.91 19.79 7.64
N PHE A 24 15.67 19.35 8.65
CA PHE A 24 16.37 20.26 9.55
C PHE A 24 17.49 20.99 8.81
N LYS A 25 17.88 22.16 9.33
CA LYS A 25 19.12 22.85 8.89
C LYS A 25 20.40 22.06 9.19
N ASP A 26 20.32 21.10 10.11
CA ASP A 26 21.41 20.21 10.51
C ASP A 26 21.31 18.88 9.74
N GLU A 27 22.21 18.68 8.78
CA GLU A 27 22.23 17.49 7.91
C GLU A 27 22.43 16.18 8.67
N GLU A 28 23.18 16.18 9.78
CA GLU A 28 23.39 14.96 10.58
C GLU A 28 22.10 14.50 11.25
N LYS A 29 21.17 15.41 11.54
CA LYS A 29 19.83 15.06 12.02
C LYS A 29 18.98 14.47 10.91
N ASN A 30 19.08 15.01 9.70
CA ASN A 30 18.34 14.52 8.54
C ASN A 30 18.73 13.07 8.21
N LYS A 31 19.99 12.69 8.41
CA LYS A 31 20.45 11.29 8.29
C LYS A 31 19.73 10.33 9.25
N LYS A 32 19.43 10.79 10.48
CA LYS A 32 18.65 9.98 11.46
C LYS A 32 17.16 9.99 11.13
N GLY A 33 16.65 11.14 10.69
CA GLY A 33 15.25 11.33 10.31
C GLY A 33 14.27 11.17 11.48
N TYR A 34 13.07 10.71 11.16
CA TYR A 34 12.01 10.47 12.15
C TYR A 34 12.42 9.37 13.14
N ARG A 35 12.05 9.53 14.42
CA ARG A 35 12.40 8.55 15.46
C ARG A 35 11.17 7.78 15.92
N LEU A 36 11.21 6.45 15.79
CA LEU A 36 10.21 5.53 16.36
C LEU A 36 10.54 5.13 17.80
N VAL A 37 11.59 5.71 18.39
CA VAL A 37 12.01 5.51 19.76
C VAL A 37 11.70 6.71 20.64
N THR A 38 11.46 6.46 21.92
CA THR A 38 11.31 7.50 22.95
C THR A 38 12.65 8.18 23.24
N LYS A 39 12.62 9.28 24.01
CA LYS A 39 13.86 9.93 24.49
C LYS A 39 14.77 9.00 25.30
N SER A 40 14.20 7.98 25.94
CA SER A 40 14.94 6.96 26.69
C SER A 40 15.51 5.84 25.80
N GLY A 41 15.30 5.89 24.47
CA GLY A 41 15.76 4.89 23.52
C GLY A 41 14.86 3.67 23.35
N ASN A 42 13.71 3.62 24.04
CA ASN A 42 12.78 2.49 23.95
C ASN A 42 11.86 2.64 22.73
N ILE A 43 11.44 1.52 22.14
CA ILE A 43 10.48 1.53 21.01
C ILE A 43 9.15 2.16 21.47
N ASN A 44 8.65 3.12 20.69
CA ASN A 44 7.37 3.75 20.93
C ASN A 44 6.23 2.92 20.30
N TYR A 45 5.80 1.86 20.98
CA TYR A 45 4.75 0.96 20.53
C TYR A 45 3.41 1.65 20.21
N ASN A 46 3.13 2.84 20.77
CA ASN A 46 1.94 3.63 20.45
C ASN A 46 1.90 4.11 18.99
N ARG A 47 3.02 4.04 18.26
CA ARG A 47 3.07 4.34 16.82
C ARG A 47 2.70 3.14 15.95
N PHE A 48 2.76 1.92 16.49
CA PHE A 48 2.52 0.67 15.76
C PHE A 48 1.03 0.31 15.75
N ILE A 49 0.23 1.13 15.06
CA ILE A 49 -1.24 1.04 15.04
C ILE A 49 -1.80 0.38 13.78
N ASN A 50 -0.96 0.16 12.76
CA ASN A 50 -1.34 -0.54 11.53
C ASN A 50 -0.75 -1.96 11.55
N SER A 51 -1.22 -2.82 10.65
CA SER A 51 -0.72 -4.18 10.52
C SER A 51 -0.51 -4.57 9.07
N LEU A 52 0.49 -5.42 8.83
CA LEU A 52 0.57 -6.28 7.66
C LEU A 52 -0.07 -7.60 8.04
N ASP A 53 -1.20 -7.91 7.41
CA ASP A 53 -1.88 -9.18 7.65
C ASP A 53 -1.09 -10.34 7.04
N PHE A 54 -1.29 -11.54 7.59
CA PHE A 54 -0.76 -12.75 6.97
C PHE A 54 -1.28 -12.84 5.53
N SER A 55 -0.34 -12.82 4.59
CA SER A 55 -0.58 -12.65 3.16
C SER A 55 0.65 -13.09 2.38
N LEU A 56 0.47 -13.36 1.08
CA LEU A 56 1.58 -13.75 0.20
C LEU A 56 2.67 -12.66 0.17
N ASP A 57 2.26 -11.39 0.18
CA ASP A 57 3.20 -10.25 0.24
C ASP A 57 4.02 -10.22 1.53
N SER A 58 3.38 -10.46 2.69
CA SER A 58 4.07 -10.47 3.98
C SER A 58 5.07 -11.63 4.11
N GLU A 59 4.75 -12.81 3.56
CA GLU A 59 5.66 -13.94 3.57
C GLU A 59 6.81 -13.74 2.57
N LYS A 60 6.55 -13.13 1.41
CA LYS A 60 7.64 -12.75 0.50
C LYS A 60 8.57 -11.73 1.15
N LEU A 61 8.02 -10.75 1.86
CA LEU A 61 8.82 -9.77 2.59
C LEU A 61 9.71 -10.44 3.66
N ARG A 62 9.24 -11.50 4.33
CA ARG A 62 10.06 -12.30 5.25
C ARG A 62 11.20 -13.01 4.53
N GLU A 63 10.92 -13.61 3.38
CA GLU A 63 11.93 -14.28 2.54
C GLU A 63 13.02 -13.31 2.10
N VAL A 64 12.62 -12.17 1.54
CA VAL A 64 13.52 -11.11 1.05
C VAL A 64 14.36 -10.53 2.18
N ALA A 65 13.74 -10.24 3.34
CA ALA A 65 14.47 -9.75 4.50
C ALA A 65 15.49 -10.77 5.04
N LYS A 66 15.15 -12.07 5.05
CA LYS A 66 16.08 -13.13 5.45
C LYS A 66 17.27 -13.20 4.50
N GLU A 67 17.04 -13.01 3.20
CA GLU A 67 18.09 -13.03 2.20
C GLU A 67 19.03 -11.82 2.33
N ILE A 68 18.48 -10.62 2.51
CA ILE A 68 19.26 -9.37 2.58
C ILE A 68 20.00 -9.23 3.91
N TYR A 69 19.32 -9.50 5.01
CA TYR A 69 19.89 -9.29 6.35
C TYR A 69 20.66 -10.51 6.88
N GLY A 70 20.36 -11.70 6.38
CA GLY A 70 20.94 -12.95 6.89
C GLY A 70 20.72 -13.11 8.40
N LYS A 71 21.81 -13.22 9.15
CA LYS A 71 21.79 -13.30 10.63
C LYS A 71 21.94 -11.93 11.31
N LYS A 72 22.20 -10.86 10.56
CA LYS A 72 22.53 -9.54 11.13
C LYS A 72 21.29 -8.80 11.63
N ASN A 73 20.14 -9.05 11.01
CA ASN A 73 18.89 -8.39 11.32
C ASN A 73 17.71 -9.26 10.91
N THR A 74 16.51 -8.88 11.35
CA THR A 74 15.26 -9.57 11.01
C THR A 74 14.23 -8.57 10.50
N LEU A 75 13.23 -9.07 9.76
CA LEU A 75 12.09 -8.26 9.34
C LEU A 75 11.33 -7.69 10.54
N SER A 76 11.22 -8.48 11.60
CA SER A 76 10.32 -8.23 12.72
C SER A 76 10.95 -8.63 14.05
N PHE A 77 10.34 -8.15 15.13
CA PHE A 77 10.70 -8.43 16.52
C PHE A 77 9.43 -8.69 17.35
N LYS A 78 9.56 -9.45 18.45
CA LYS A 78 8.44 -9.81 19.33
C LYS A 78 8.46 -8.99 20.61
N HIS A 79 7.27 -8.55 21.05
CA HIS A 79 7.07 -7.90 22.34
C HIS A 79 5.66 -8.23 22.86
N ASN A 80 5.53 -8.66 24.12
CA ASN A 80 4.26 -9.01 24.77
C ASN A 80 3.35 -9.92 23.91
N GLY A 81 3.93 -10.96 23.30
CA GLY A 81 3.19 -11.93 22.47
C GLY A 81 2.76 -11.41 21.09
N LYS A 82 3.09 -10.16 20.75
CA LYS A 82 2.80 -9.55 19.43
C LYS A 82 4.08 -9.42 18.61
N GLU A 83 3.92 -9.43 17.29
CA GLU A 83 5.00 -9.25 16.33
C GLU A 83 4.94 -7.84 15.73
N TYR A 84 6.09 -7.17 15.64
CA TYR A 84 6.22 -5.80 15.18
C TYR A 84 7.31 -5.71 14.11
N SER A 85 7.19 -4.75 13.19
CA SER A 85 8.24 -4.42 12.23
C SER A 85 8.34 -2.91 12.06
N ASP A 86 9.57 -2.41 12.08
CA ASP A 86 9.92 -1.04 11.71
C ASP A 86 10.37 -0.94 10.24
N LYS A 87 10.41 -2.04 9.49
CA LYS A 87 10.91 -2.09 8.09
C LYS A 87 9.88 -1.67 7.06
N VAL A 88 8.61 -1.60 7.46
CA VAL A 88 7.52 -1.06 6.64
C VAL A 88 6.79 -0.01 7.46
N ILE A 89 6.50 1.14 6.85
CA ILE A 89 5.82 2.26 7.50
C ILE A 89 4.57 2.59 6.70
N ASN A 90 3.42 2.64 7.38
CA ASN A 90 2.21 3.20 6.79
C ASN A 90 2.26 4.73 6.91
N VAL A 91 2.28 5.42 5.79
CA VAL A 91 2.30 6.89 5.75
C VAL A 91 0.90 7.44 5.48
N THR A 92 0.48 8.43 6.27
CA THR A 92 -0.75 9.20 6.04
C THR A 92 -0.45 10.60 5.51
N PHE A 93 -1.39 11.21 4.78
CA PHE A 93 -1.23 12.55 4.22
C PHE A 93 -2.33 13.51 4.72
N LYS A 94 -2.46 13.65 6.05
CA LYS A 94 -3.56 14.38 6.69
C LYS A 94 -3.28 15.85 6.89
N TYR A 95 -2.01 16.22 7.09
CA TYR A 95 -1.64 17.60 7.44
C TYR A 95 -0.69 18.21 6.39
N SER A 96 -0.76 19.52 6.23
CA SER A 96 0.20 20.33 5.46
C SER A 96 1.36 20.77 6.35
N SER A 97 2.53 21.02 5.76
CA SER A 97 3.63 21.71 6.45
C SER A 97 3.42 23.23 6.37
N LYS A 98 3.67 23.93 7.48
CA LYS A 98 3.49 25.38 7.60
C LYS A 98 4.81 26.06 7.94
N ASP A 99 4.86 27.39 7.82
CA ASP A 99 6.03 28.18 8.24
C ASP A 99 6.39 27.91 9.70
N PHE A 100 5.35 27.82 10.54
CA PHE A 100 5.44 27.43 11.93
C PHE A 100 4.52 26.24 12.20
N ASN A 101 5.11 25.13 12.62
CA ASN A 101 4.41 23.89 12.90
C ASN A 101 4.17 23.71 14.39
N LYS A 102 2.95 23.32 14.74
CA LYS A 102 2.55 23.03 16.12
C LYS A 102 3.18 21.72 16.58
N VAL A 103 4.15 21.79 17.49
CA VAL A 103 4.90 20.64 18.03
C VAL A 103 4.42 20.21 19.42
N LYS A 104 3.81 21.12 20.18
CA LYS A 104 3.13 20.87 21.48
C LYS A 104 1.83 21.67 21.55
N LYS A 105 1.04 21.48 22.63
CA LYS A 105 -0.28 22.10 22.81
C LYS A 105 -0.31 23.61 22.53
N ASN A 106 0.72 24.34 22.94
CA ASN A 106 0.82 25.80 22.79
C ASN A 106 2.11 26.24 22.09
N THR A 107 2.91 25.32 21.56
CA THR A 107 4.25 25.64 21.05
C THR A 107 4.33 25.41 19.56
N TYR A 108 4.74 26.45 18.85
CA TYR A 108 4.98 26.46 17.42
C TYR A 108 6.48 26.63 17.17
N VAL A 109 7.01 25.88 16.21
CA VAL A 109 8.41 25.91 15.83
C VAL A 109 8.50 26.08 14.32
N MET A 110 9.39 26.97 13.91
CA MET A 110 9.67 27.25 12.50
C MET A 110 10.19 25.98 11.81
N ASP A 111 9.81 25.79 10.54
CA ASP A 111 10.35 24.70 9.73
C ASP A 111 11.90 24.70 9.74
N GLY A 112 12.48 23.50 9.77
CA GLY A 112 13.93 23.31 9.85
C GLY A 112 14.56 23.42 11.25
N TYR A 113 13.79 23.72 12.31
CA TYR A 113 14.28 23.80 13.70
C TYR A 113 13.68 22.71 14.61
N LEU A 114 14.46 22.29 15.62
CA LEU A 114 14.04 21.30 16.61
C LEU A 114 13.71 21.96 17.95
N LEU A 115 12.53 21.64 18.50
CA LEU A 115 12.07 22.20 19.78
C LEU A 115 13.07 22.03 20.93
N ASP A 116 13.73 20.87 21.01
CA ASP A 116 14.65 20.54 22.10
C ASP A 116 15.93 21.40 22.09
N GLU A 117 16.18 22.17 21.02
CA GLU A 117 17.34 23.06 20.86
C GLU A 117 16.99 24.54 21.03
N LEU A 118 15.71 24.83 21.23
CA LEU A 118 15.23 26.19 21.36
C LEU A 118 15.14 26.60 22.82
N ASN A 119 15.79 27.72 23.14
CA ASN A 119 15.65 28.40 24.42
C ASN A 119 14.55 29.46 24.31
N PHE A 120 13.50 29.31 25.10
CA PHE A 120 12.40 30.27 25.14
C PHE A 120 12.62 31.27 26.28
N SER A 121 12.62 32.55 25.95
CA SER A 121 12.54 33.66 26.90
C SER A 121 11.27 34.43 26.59
N ASP A 122 10.45 34.70 27.59
CA ASP A 122 9.20 35.45 27.40
C ASP A 122 8.35 34.87 26.24
N ASN A 123 8.22 33.54 26.22
CA ASN A 123 7.48 32.77 25.23
C ASN A 123 7.99 32.83 23.77
N ILE A 124 9.16 33.42 23.52
CA ILE A 124 9.78 33.52 22.19
C ILE A 124 11.15 32.83 22.20
N ALA A 125 11.44 32.08 21.14
CA ALA A 125 12.78 31.54 20.87
C ALA A 125 13.38 32.21 19.64
N ILE A 126 14.65 32.62 19.75
CA ILE A 126 15.35 33.42 18.74
C ILE A 126 16.65 32.73 18.36
N VAL A 127 16.93 32.66 17.05
CA VAL A 127 18.21 32.21 16.50
C VAL A 127 18.62 33.21 15.42
N SER A 128 19.81 33.78 15.54
CA SER A 128 20.36 34.78 14.60
C SER A 128 19.37 35.91 14.29
N ASP A 129 18.84 36.55 15.34
CA ASP A 129 17.88 37.67 15.28
C ASP A 129 16.53 37.35 14.62
N MET A 130 16.25 36.07 14.35
CA MET A 130 14.97 35.60 13.81
C MET A 130 14.18 34.83 14.88
N ILE A 131 12.89 35.13 15.00
CA ILE A 131 11.98 34.32 15.83
C ILE A 131 11.80 32.97 15.15
N VAL A 132 12.16 31.89 15.84
CA VAL A 132 12.07 30.50 15.34
C VAL A 132 11.17 29.62 16.19
N GLY A 133 10.68 30.14 17.32
CA GLY A 133 9.68 29.46 18.14
C GLY A 133 8.79 30.44 18.88
N VAL A 134 7.51 30.09 19.00
CA VAL A 134 6.49 30.90 19.68
C VAL A 134 5.65 30.00 20.59
N ILE A 135 5.52 30.38 21.86
CA ILE A 135 4.57 29.80 22.82
C ILE A 135 3.36 30.73 22.91
N VAL A 136 2.19 30.23 22.51
CA VAL A 136 0.94 31.01 22.53
C VAL A 136 0.12 30.75 23.78
N SER A 137 -0.89 31.58 24.02
CA SER A 137 -1.90 31.39 25.07
C SER A 137 -1.29 31.20 26.47
N THR A 138 -0.13 31.82 26.70
CA THR A 138 0.59 31.82 27.98
C THR A 138 1.04 33.26 28.22
N PRO A 139 0.81 33.82 29.43
CA PRO A 139 1.28 35.16 29.77
C PRO A 139 2.79 35.30 29.66
N THR A 140 3.26 36.48 29.25
CA THR A 140 4.66 36.89 29.28
C THR A 140 4.80 38.27 29.93
N THR A 141 5.94 38.49 30.59
CA THR A 141 6.23 39.73 31.31
C THR A 141 6.69 40.83 30.36
N LYS A 142 7.31 40.50 29.22
CA LYS A 142 7.84 41.49 28.26
C LYS A 142 7.47 41.16 26.82
N LYS A 143 7.07 42.20 26.09
CA LYS A 143 6.90 42.12 24.63
C LYS A 143 8.26 41.95 23.95
N THR A 144 8.32 41.08 22.95
CA THR A 144 9.50 40.97 22.07
C THR A 144 9.78 42.27 21.32
N GLN A 145 11.06 42.60 21.16
CA GLN A 145 11.52 43.72 20.32
C GLN A 145 11.59 43.34 18.83
N TYR A 146 11.56 42.05 18.52
CA TYR A 146 11.65 41.52 17.16
C TYR A 146 10.28 41.49 16.50
N GLU A 147 10.25 41.68 15.19
CA GLU A 147 9.02 41.58 14.40
C GLU A 147 8.44 40.17 14.50
N LEU A 148 7.14 40.08 14.77
CA LEU A 148 6.45 38.79 14.88
C LEU A 148 6.30 38.17 13.49
N PRO A 149 6.52 36.85 13.35
CA PRO A 149 6.28 36.16 12.10
C PRO A 149 4.80 36.22 11.69
N ASP A 150 4.56 36.11 10.39
CA ASP A 150 3.20 35.99 9.84
C ASP A 150 2.42 34.85 10.50
N GLY A 151 1.15 35.11 10.78
CA GLY A 151 0.29 34.17 11.49
C GLY A 151 0.40 34.26 13.02
N PHE A 152 1.13 35.24 13.58
CA PHE A 152 1.14 35.53 15.01
C PHE A 152 0.78 36.99 15.31
N ASN A 153 0.18 37.21 16.47
CA ASN A 153 -0.08 38.53 17.03
C ASN A 153 0.07 38.48 18.55
N TYR A 154 -0.04 39.64 19.19
CA TYR A 154 -0.14 39.73 20.63
C TYR A 154 -1.45 40.40 21.03
N VAL A 155 -1.94 40.05 22.21
CA VAL A 155 -3.08 40.67 22.89
C VAL A 155 -2.71 40.91 24.35
N GLU A 156 -3.44 41.81 24.99
CA GLU A 156 -3.37 42.01 26.44
C GLU A 156 -4.50 41.22 27.10
N ASP A 157 -4.17 40.42 28.11
CA ASP A 157 -5.17 39.67 28.87
C ASP A 157 -5.90 40.57 29.89
N LYS A 158 -6.87 39.99 30.61
CA LYS A 158 -7.68 40.74 31.60
C LYS A 158 -6.86 41.24 32.79
N GLU A 159 -5.67 40.71 33.00
CA GLU A 159 -4.76 41.03 34.10
C GLU A 159 -3.65 42.00 33.66
N GLY A 160 -3.67 42.45 32.39
CA GLY A 160 -2.68 43.35 31.83
C GLY A 160 -1.40 42.67 31.33
N ASN A 161 -1.36 41.33 31.29
CA ASN A 161 -0.21 40.60 30.76
C ASN A 161 -0.29 40.49 29.24
N TYR A 162 0.87 40.47 28.58
CA TYR A 162 0.95 40.20 27.16
C TYR A 162 0.82 38.70 26.88
N VAL A 163 0.04 38.34 25.87
CA VAL A 163 -0.16 36.95 25.43
C VAL A 163 0.00 36.88 23.91
N TYR A 164 0.79 35.94 23.43
CA TYR A 164 0.86 35.65 21.99
C TYR A 164 -0.32 34.80 21.56
N GLU A 165 -0.88 35.14 20.41
CA GLU A 165 -1.96 34.41 19.74
C GLU A 165 -1.52 33.96 18.36
N THR A 166 -2.20 32.92 17.87
CA THR A 166 -1.96 32.36 16.55
C THR A 166 -3.17 32.63 15.65
N LYS A 167 -2.88 33.08 14.44
CA LYS A 167 -3.81 33.25 13.33
C LYS A 167 -3.54 32.16 12.28
N THR A 168 -4.03 32.39 11.07
CA THR A 168 -3.69 31.55 9.91
C THR A 168 -2.20 31.69 9.59
N ILE A 169 -1.43 30.67 9.94
CA ILE A 169 -0.03 30.52 9.51
C ILE A 169 0.00 30.02 8.06
N GLY A 170 0.94 30.56 7.26
CA GLY A 170 1.19 30.18 5.87
C GLY A 170 1.53 28.70 5.71
N VAL A 171 1.17 28.16 4.53
CA VAL A 171 1.45 26.77 4.16
C VAL A 171 2.67 26.77 3.24
N ILE A 172 3.73 26.06 3.64
CA ILE A 172 4.92 25.85 2.79
C ILE A 172 4.67 24.68 1.84
N TYR A 173 4.21 23.54 2.39
CA TYR A 173 3.88 22.36 1.62
C TYR A 173 2.46 21.91 1.90
N SER A 174 1.63 21.90 0.86
CA SER A 174 0.31 21.29 0.88
C SER A 174 0.40 19.77 1.07
N ARG A 175 -0.74 19.15 1.39
CA ARG A 175 -0.85 17.67 1.48
C ARG A 175 -0.49 16.97 0.17
N LYS A 176 -0.68 17.65 -0.98
CA LYS A 176 -0.33 17.10 -2.29
C LYS A 176 1.18 17.18 -2.50
N GLU A 177 1.78 18.33 -2.26
CA GLU A 177 3.23 18.52 -2.43
C GLU A 177 4.04 17.64 -1.47
N LEU A 178 3.57 17.45 -0.22
CA LEU A 178 4.19 16.46 0.69
C LEU A 178 4.11 15.04 0.15
N ARG A 179 3.02 14.68 -0.55
CA ARG A 179 2.90 13.35 -1.16
C ARG A 179 3.88 13.20 -2.30
N ASP A 180 3.91 14.18 -3.19
CA ASP A 180 4.78 14.16 -4.37
C ASP A 180 6.25 14.11 -3.92
N TYR A 181 6.64 14.94 -2.94
CA TYR A 181 7.98 14.93 -2.31
C TYR A 181 8.34 13.55 -1.74
N LEU A 182 7.49 12.97 -0.88
CA LEU A 182 7.80 11.69 -0.24
C LEU A 182 7.81 10.54 -1.26
N TYR A 183 7.00 10.60 -2.31
CA TYR A 183 7.00 9.58 -3.37
C TYR A 183 8.29 9.62 -4.20
N GLU A 184 8.86 10.80 -4.40
CA GLU A 184 10.08 10.99 -5.18
C GLU A 184 11.35 10.75 -4.35
N HIS A 185 11.40 11.26 -3.12
CA HIS A 185 12.64 11.30 -2.33
C HIS A 185 12.67 10.35 -1.15
N GLY A 186 11.56 9.70 -0.80
CA GLY A 186 11.48 8.90 0.41
C GLY A 186 11.70 9.72 1.68
N PHE A 187 12.19 9.07 2.74
CA PHE A 187 12.56 9.71 4.00
C PHE A 187 13.43 8.80 4.86
N ASN A 188 14.20 9.37 5.79
CA ASN A 188 14.92 8.62 6.80
C ASN A 188 14.06 8.42 8.06
N CYS A 189 14.19 7.24 8.66
CA CYS A 189 13.63 6.92 9.97
C CYS A 189 14.57 5.98 10.73
N ASN A 190 14.88 6.33 11.99
CA ASN A 190 15.87 5.63 12.82
C ASN A 190 17.22 5.40 12.11
N GLY A 191 17.62 6.27 11.18
CA GLY A 191 18.86 6.13 10.42
C GLY A 191 18.80 5.24 9.17
N ASN A 192 17.66 4.62 8.86
CA ASN A 192 17.46 3.89 7.60
C ASN A 192 16.64 4.73 6.62
N HIS A 193 16.89 4.57 5.33
CA HIS A 193 16.12 5.23 4.28
C HIS A 193 14.90 4.39 3.88
N TYR A 194 13.76 5.04 3.63
CA TYR A 194 12.50 4.42 3.26
C TYR A 194 11.98 5.03 1.98
N ILE A 195 11.59 4.17 1.04
CA ILE A 195 11.02 4.58 -0.24
C ILE A 195 9.62 4.01 -0.43
N ARG A 196 8.87 4.61 -1.37
CA ARG A 196 7.50 4.22 -1.66
C ARG A 196 7.48 2.76 -2.12
N LEU A 197 6.73 1.91 -1.41
CA LEU A 197 6.52 0.52 -1.82
C LEU A 197 5.33 0.43 -2.75
N LYS A 198 4.13 0.44 -2.17
CA LYS A 198 2.87 0.24 -2.91
C LYS A 198 1.67 0.76 -2.12
N ARG A 199 0.54 0.83 -2.80
CA ARG A 199 -0.72 1.34 -2.27
C ARG A 199 -1.88 0.48 -2.76
N THR A 200 -2.56 -0.19 -1.82
CA THR A 200 -3.80 -0.91 -2.14
C THR A 200 -4.90 0.06 -2.58
N SER A 201 -5.84 -0.40 -3.40
CA SER A 201 -7.00 0.42 -3.83
C SER A 201 -7.80 0.94 -2.63
N GLY A 202 -7.88 0.16 -1.54
CA GLY A 202 -8.49 0.60 -0.27
C GLY A 202 -7.70 1.71 0.41
N SER A 203 -6.37 1.59 0.46
CA SER A 203 -5.47 2.60 1.03
C SER A 203 -5.49 3.91 0.23
N ALA A 204 -5.62 3.82 -1.09
CA ALA A 204 -5.75 4.98 -1.97
C ALA A 204 -6.95 5.86 -1.60
N ARG A 205 -8.11 5.25 -1.30
CA ARG A 205 -9.35 5.97 -0.91
C ARG A 205 -9.20 6.76 0.39
N VAL A 206 -8.38 6.28 1.32
CA VAL A 206 -8.17 6.90 2.64
C VAL A 206 -6.86 7.69 2.74
N GLY A 207 -6.16 7.89 1.61
CA GLY A 207 -4.92 8.67 1.56
C GLY A 207 -3.77 8.06 2.37
N LYS A 208 -3.59 6.74 2.27
CA LYS A 208 -2.49 5.99 2.90
C LYS A 208 -1.57 5.36 1.85
N CYS A 209 -0.29 5.19 2.16
CA CYS A 209 0.66 4.47 1.32
C CYS A 209 1.65 3.69 2.20
N LEU A 210 2.09 2.52 1.73
CA LEU A 210 3.17 1.78 2.38
C LEU A 210 4.51 2.28 1.83
N PHE A 211 5.45 2.46 2.75
CA PHE A 211 6.85 2.69 2.49
C PHE A 211 7.66 1.55 3.08
N VAL A 212 8.74 1.16 2.42
CA VAL A 212 9.62 0.07 2.86
C VAL A 212 11.03 0.59 3.01
N GLU A 213 11.78 0.01 3.94
CA GLU A 213 13.22 0.22 4.03
C GLU A 213 13.88 -0.13 2.69
N GLU A 214 14.68 0.79 2.17
CA GLU A 214 15.15 0.82 0.78
C GLU A 214 15.83 -0.46 0.35
N SER A 215 16.62 -1.11 1.23
CA SER A 215 17.34 -2.32 0.86
C SER A 215 16.43 -3.48 0.44
N LEU A 216 15.19 -3.52 0.94
CA LEU A 216 14.19 -4.56 0.62
C LEU A 216 13.48 -4.30 -0.72
N TYR A 217 13.45 -3.04 -1.18
CA TYR A 217 12.61 -2.63 -2.31
C TYR A 217 12.96 -3.33 -3.62
N PRO A 218 14.23 -3.43 -4.08
CA PRO A 218 14.53 -3.98 -5.41
C PRO A 218 13.95 -5.38 -5.63
N LYS A 219 14.11 -6.26 -4.64
CA LYS A 219 13.61 -7.64 -4.70
C LYS A 219 12.10 -7.73 -4.52
N MET A 220 11.51 -6.90 -3.67
CA MET A 220 10.06 -6.85 -3.52
C MET A 220 9.38 -6.31 -4.79
N HIS A 221 9.98 -5.31 -5.43
CA HIS A 221 9.47 -4.69 -6.64
C HIS A 221 9.61 -5.63 -7.85
N GLU A 222 10.77 -6.27 -8.02
CA GLU A 222 10.95 -7.31 -9.05
C GLU A 222 9.92 -8.44 -8.89
N TRP A 223 9.73 -8.91 -7.66
CA TRP A 223 8.78 -9.97 -7.37
C TRP A 223 7.33 -9.55 -7.67
N GLU A 224 6.87 -8.39 -7.19
CA GLU A 224 5.48 -7.97 -7.38
C GLU A 224 5.14 -7.71 -8.85
N MET A 225 6.12 -7.30 -9.64
CA MET A 225 5.99 -7.05 -11.08
C MET A 225 5.86 -8.34 -11.90
N CYS A 226 6.13 -9.51 -11.32
CA CYS A 226 5.89 -10.81 -11.94
C CYS A 226 6.52 -10.94 -13.35
N GLY A 227 7.69 -10.32 -13.55
CA GLY A 227 8.40 -10.32 -14.82
C GLY A 227 7.91 -9.30 -15.86
N LEU A 228 7.04 -8.35 -15.47
CA LEU A 228 6.78 -7.14 -16.24
C LEU A 228 7.99 -6.20 -16.17
N VAL A 229 8.31 -5.61 -17.31
CA VAL A 229 9.29 -4.51 -17.42
C VAL A 229 8.49 -3.31 -17.91
N ILE A 230 8.41 -2.26 -17.08
CA ILE A 230 7.68 -1.04 -17.37
C ILE A 230 8.65 0.12 -17.13
N GLU A 231 8.91 0.88 -18.17
CA GLU A 231 9.86 1.99 -18.17
C GLU A 231 9.15 3.34 -18.12
N ASN A 232 9.89 4.38 -17.73
CA ASN A 232 9.36 5.73 -17.73
C ASN A 232 9.02 6.17 -19.15
N GLY A 233 7.76 6.50 -19.38
CA GLY A 233 7.25 6.92 -20.69
C GLY A 233 6.36 5.86 -21.36
N ASP A 234 6.32 4.63 -20.84
CA ASP A 234 5.42 3.60 -21.34
C ASP A 234 3.96 3.99 -21.14
N GLU A 235 3.12 3.71 -22.13
CA GLU A 235 1.67 3.86 -22.02
C GLU A 235 1.12 2.72 -21.14
N VAL A 236 0.84 3.04 -19.88
CA VAL A 236 0.34 2.07 -18.89
C VAL A 236 -0.79 2.65 -18.04
N ASP A 237 -1.81 1.83 -17.78
CA ASP A 237 -2.81 2.12 -16.75
C ASP A 237 -2.18 1.97 -15.35
N LEU A 238 -1.56 3.04 -14.86
CA LEU A 238 -0.92 3.09 -13.55
C LEU A 238 -1.88 2.77 -12.40
N ALA A 239 -3.16 3.14 -12.53
CA ALA A 239 -4.15 2.90 -11.48
C ALA A 239 -4.49 1.40 -11.38
N ALA A 240 -4.60 0.73 -12.52
CA ALA A 240 -4.75 -0.72 -12.58
C ALA A 240 -3.49 -1.43 -12.10
N LEU A 241 -2.31 -1.05 -12.59
CA LEU A 241 -1.03 -1.67 -12.24
C LEU A 241 -0.84 -1.65 -10.72
N GLU A 242 -0.95 -0.47 -10.10
CA GLU A 242 -0.81 -0.29 -8.65
C GLU A 242 -1.81 -1.15 -7.87
N SER A 243 -3.05 -1.26 -8.37
CA SER A 243 -4.07 -2.10 -7.73
C SER A 243 -3.68 -3.58 -7.80
N TYR A 244 -3.09 -4.04 -8.91
CA TYR A 244 -2.81 -5.45 -9.13
C TYR A 244 -1.49 -5.94 -8.52
N ILE A 245 -0.43 -5.11 -8.47
CA ILE A 245 0.79 -5.42 -7.70
C ILE A 245 0.50 -5.53 -6.19
N SER A 246 -0.59 -4.91 -5.74
CA SER A 246 -1.04 -4.94 -4.34
C SER A 246 -1.99 -6.11 -4.01
N LEU A 247 -2.46 -6.89 -5.00
CA LEU A 247 -3.34 -8.04 -4.75
C LEU A 247 -2.78 -9.05 -3.72
N PRO A 248 -1.47 -9.38 -3.75
CA PRO A 248 -0.87 -10.30 -2.79
C PRO A 248 -0.88 -9.81 -1.34
N THR A 249 -1.15 -8.51 -1.08
CA THR A 249 -1.23 -7.98 0.30
C THR A 249 -2.54 -8.31 0.99
N SER A 250 -3.48 -8.96 0.28
CA SER A 250 -4.76 -9.29 0.86
C SER A 250 -4.60 -10.34 1.96
N SER A 251 -5.23 -10.09 3.11
CA SER A 251 -5.29 -11.05 4.21
C SER A 251 -5.73 -12.44 3.73
N ALA A 252 -5.00 -13.46 4.18
CA ALA A 252 -5.18 -14.86 3.84
C ALA A 252 -5.45 -15.70 5.09
N ILE A 253 -6.12 -16.84 4.91
CA ILE A 253 -6.32 -17.85 5.96
C ILE A 253 -5.12 -18.81 5.97
N ASP A 254 -4.70 -19.26 4.78
CA ASP A 254 -3.53 -20.11 4.56
C ASP A 254 -3.03 -19.96 3.12
N MET A 255 -1.97 -20.70 2.80
CA MET A 255 -1.41 -20.82 1.46
C MET A 255 -1.50 -22.27 0.99
N ILE A 256 -1.85 -22.43 -0.29
CA ILE A 256 -1.74 -23.70 -1.02
C ILE A 256 -0.75 -23.51 -2.16
N THR A 257 -0.03 -24.57 -2.49
CA THR A 257 0.93 -24.57 -3.60
C THR A 257 0.29 -25.21 -4.82
N ILE A 258 0.30 -24.51 -5.94
CA ILE A 258 -0.23 -24.99 -7.21
C ILE A 258 0.87 -24.82 -8.25
N ASP A 259 1.37 -25.92 -8.80
CA ASP A 259 2.32 -25.84 -9.91
C ASP A 259 1.68 -25.06 -11.08
N PRO A 260 2.33 -24.03 -11.65
CA PRO A 260 1.83 -23.35 -12.84
C PRO A 260 1.51 -24.31 -14.00
N LYS A 261 2.19 -25.46 -14.10
CA LYS A 261 1.88 -26.53 -15.06
C LYS A 261 0.50 -27.14 -14.86
N SER A 262 -0.07 -27.06 -13.66
CA SER A 262 -1.40 -27.56 -13.36
C SER A 262 -2.53 -26.64 -13.80
N ILE A 263 -2.22 -25.47 -14.36
CA ILE A 263 -3.19 -24.48 -14.78
C ILE A 263 -3.54 -24.69 -16.26
N LEU A 264 -4.85 -24.84 -16.54
CA LEU A 264 -5.44 -24.75 -17.86
C LEU A 264 -6.26 -23.46 -17.94
N ILE A 265 -5.99 -22.63 -18.94
CA ILE A 265 -6.70 -21.38 -19.16
C ILE A 265 -7.61 -21.57 -20.38
N ILE A 266 -8.91 -21.44 -20.18
CA ILE A 266 -9.92 -21.55 -21.23
C ILE A 266 -10.43 -20.16 -21.64
N PRO A 267 -10.90 -19.96 -22.88
CA PRO A 267 -11.49 -18.69 -23.28
C PRO A 267 -12.63 -18.27 -22.36
N ASP A 268 -12.76 -16.96 -22.14
CA ASP A 268 -13.94 -16.40 -21.48
C ASP A 268 -15.20 -16.64 -22.33
N TYR A 269 -16.34 -16.73 -21.66
CA TYR A 269 -17.63 -16.94 -22.30
C TYR A 269 -18.64 -15.86 -21.91
N ASP A 270 -19.10 -15.14 -22.92
CA ASP A 270 -20.17 -14.14 -22.80
C ASP A 270 -21.48 -14.71 -23.31
N SER A 271 -22.51 -14.71 -22.47
CA SER A 271 -23.88 -14.98 -22.90
C SER A 271 -24.45 -13.73 -23.55
N LYS A 272 -24.84 -13.85 -24.81
CA LYS A 272 -25.45 -12.76 -25.59
C LYS A 272 -26.90 -13.08 -25.90
N PHE A 273 -27.79 -12.16 -25.57
CA PHE A 273 -29.21 -12.27 -25.82
C PHE A 273 -29.81 -10.88 -25.98
N THR A 274 -30.97 -10.81 -26.59
CA THR A 274 -31.65 -9.56 -26.89
C THR A 274 -32.87 -9.43 -26.01
N GLU A 275 -33.10 -8.26 -25.41
CA GLU A 275 -34.20 -8.03 -24.48
C GLU A 275 -34.77 -6.61 -24.60
N ASP A 276 -36.09 -6.49 -24.43
CA ASP A 276 -36.78 -5.21 -24.31
C ASP A 276 -36.41 -4.56 -22.97
N SER A 277 -35.76 -3.39 -23.02
CA SER A 277 -35.18 -2.74 -21.85
C SER A 277 -35.40 -1.23 -21.85
N ILE A 278 -35.28 -0.64 -20.65
CA ILE A 278 -35.09 0.80 -20.50
C ILE A 278 -33.60 1.08 -20.67
N ILE A 279 -33.25 1.64 -21.82
CA ILE A 279 -31.88 1.88 -22.25
C ILE A 279 -31.47 3.27 -21.76
N VAL A 280 -30.42 3.31 -20.94
CA VAL A 280 -29.81 4.53 -20.41
C VAL A 280 -28.48 4.76 -21.12
N GLU A 281 -28.44 5.75 -21.99
CA GLU A 281 -27.28 6.06 -22.83
C GLU A 281 -26.84 7.51 -22.62
N MET A 282 -25.60 7.81 -23.00
CA MET A 282 -25.09 9.19 -23.02
C MET A 282 -25.09 9.69 -24.47
N ASN A 283 -25.84 10.75 -24.76
CA ASN A 283 -25.91 11.31 -26.10
C ASN A 283 -24.65 12.10 -26.47
N GLU A 284 -24.57 12.55 -27.72
CA GLU A 284 -23.44 13.33 -28.27
C GLU A 284 -23.09 14.57 -27.44
N ASN A 285 -24.06 15.15 -26.73
CA ASN A 285 -23.89 16.31 -25.86
C ASN A 285 -23.49 15.94 -24.41
N LYS A 286 -23.07 14.69 -24.18
CA LYS A 286 -22.75 14.14 -22.85
C LYS A 286 -23.92 14.25 -21.85
N ARG A 287 -25.16 14.22 -22.35
CA ARG A 287 -26.37 14.20 -21.53
C ARG A 287 -26.93 12.79 -21.48
N ILE A 288 -27.36 12.38 -20.30
CA ILE A 288 -28.05 11.10 -20.09
C ILE A 288 -29.40 11.17 -20.80
N THR A 289 -29.68 10.18 -21.62
CA THR A 289 -30.96 9.98 -22.31
C THR A 289 -31.51 8.60 -21.96
N VAL A 290 -32.83 8.52 -21.85
CA VAL A 290 -33.54 7.28 -21.52
C VAL A 290 -34.52 7.00 -22.64
N ARG A 291 -34.51 5.78 -23.16
CA ARG A 291 -35.47 5.29 -24.16
C ARG A 291 -35.87 3.86 -23.88
N GLU A 292 -37.07 3.49 -24.26
CA GLU A 292 -37.48 2.09 -24.31
C GLU A 292 -37.06 1.50 -25.66
N GLY A 293 -36.65 0.24 -25.66
CA GLY A 293 -36.40 -0.50 -26.88
C GLY A 293 -35.66 -1.80 -26.64
N GLU A 294 -35.53 -2.55 -27.73
CA GLU A 294 -34.79 -3.79 -27.78
C GLU A 294 -33.27 -3.50 -27.81
N ILE A 295 -32.50 -4.19 -26.98
CA ILE A 295 -31.03 -4.06 -26.93
C ILE A 295 -30.36 -5.43 -26.75
N ASP A 296 -29.19 -5.57 -27.36
CA ASP A 296 -28.31 -6.72 -27.13
C ASP A 296 -27.62 -6.57 -25.76
N ILE A 297 -27.87 -7.53 -24.89
CA ILE A 297 -27.23 -7.68 -23.59
C ILE A 297 -26.14 -8.75 -23.71
N SER A 298 -24.94 -8.42 -23.24
CA SER A 298 -23.80 -9.35 -23.15
C SER A 298 -23.37 -9.47 -21.69
N ASN A 299 -23.38 -10.68 -21.14
CA ASN A 299 -23.01 -10.94 -19.75
C ASN A 299 -21.90 -11.98 -19.67
N SER A 300 -20.83 -11.65 -18.94
CA SER A 300 -19.75 -12.60 -18.63
C SER A 300 -20.20 -13.53 -17.52
N ILE A 301 -20.42 -14.81 -17.84
CA ILE A 301 -21.05 -15.77 -16.92
C ILE A 301 -20.06 -16.32 -15.88
N PHE A 302 -18.77 -16.31 -16.22
CA PHE A 302 -17.71 -16.91 -15.39
C PHE A 302 -16.66 -15.89 -14.92
N ASP A 303 -16.98 -14.59 -14.88
CA ASP A 303 -16.04 -13.56 -14.41
C ASP A 303 -15.57 -13.84 -12.98
N GLY A 304 -14.26 -14.00 -12.83
CA GLY A 304 -13.61 -14.31 -11.55
C GLY A 304 -13.92 -15.71 -11.01
N GLN A 305 -14.42 -16.62 -11.85
CA GLN A 305 -14.66 -18.02 -11.52
C GLN A 305 -13.56 -18.92 -12.11
N SER A 306 -13.14 -19.90 -11.32
CA SER A 306 -12.24 -20.99 -11.72
C SER A 306 -12.75 -22.31 -11.13
N LEU A 307 -12.28 -23.43 -11.67
CA LEU A 307 -12.51 -24.76 -11.14
C LEU A 307 -11.19 -25.30 -10.57
N ILE A 308 -11.24 -25.89 -9.39
CA ILE A 308 -10.08 -26.52 -8.76
C ILE A 308 -10.40 -27.99 -8.46
N ASP A 309 -9.44 -28.87 -8.73
CA ASP A 309 -9.56 -30.28 -8.40
C ASP A 309 -9.35 -30.49 -6.91
N LYS A 310 -10.25 -31.27 -6.28
CA LYS A 310 -10.17 -31.54 -4.83
C LYS A 310 -8.81 -32.05 -4.36
N SER A 311 -8.04 -32.73 -5.22
CA SER A 311 -6.74 -33.32 -4.85
C SER A 311 -5.68 -32.28 -4.48
N ILE A 312 -5.82 -31.03 -4.93
CA ILE A 312 -4.86 -29.95 -4.62
C ILE A 312 -5.38 -28.95 -3.59
N MET A 313 -6.57 -29.18 -3.02
CA MET A 313 -7.15 -28.33 -1.97
C MET A 313 -6.62 -28.67 -0.56
N GLY A 314 -5.97 -29.82 -0.38
CA GLY A 314 -5.41 -30.23 0.91
C GLY A 314 -6.48 -30.30 2.01
N GLU A 315 -6.24 -29.65 3.15
CA GLU A 315 -7.20 -29.59 4.26
C GLU A 315 -8.50 -28.82 3.93
N TYR A 316 -8.53 -28.11 2.79
CA TYR A 316 -9.68 -27.31 2.35
C TYR A 316 -10.61 -28.06 1.37
N ASP A 317 -10.36 -29.35 1.11
CA ASP A 317 -11.17 -30.17 0.18
C ASP A 317 -12.63 -30.38 0.66
N CYS A 318 -12.91 -30.11 1.94
CA CYS A 318 -14.23 -30.13 2.53
C CYS A 318 -15.09 -28.90 2.17
N TYR A 319 -14.50 -27.84 1.62
CA TYR A 319 -15.22 -26.63 1.23
C TYR A 319 -15.67 -26.68 -0.23
N GLY A 320 -16.82 -26.06 -0.54
CA GLY A 320 -17.33 -25.98 -1.91
C GLY A 320 -16.54 -25.04 -2.83
N MET A 321 -15.78 -24.10 -2.27
CA MET A 321 -14.87 -23.22 -3.01
C MET A 321 -13.78 -22.67 -2.11
N ILE A 322 -12.69 -22.19 -2.72
CA ILE A 322 -11.64 -21.40 -2.08
C ILE A 322 -11.36 -20.15 -2.90
N LEU A 323 -11.07 -19.04 -2.23
CA LEU A 323 -10.71 -17.78 -2.89
C LEU A 323 -9.19 -17.68 -3.00
N LEU A 324 -8.68 -17.73 -4.23
CA LEU A 324 -7.24 -17.64 -4.50
C LEU A 324 -6.84 -16.24 -4.92
N ARG A 325 -5.70 -15.78 -4.39
CA ARG A 325 -5.04 -14.53 -4.77
C ARG A 325 -3.55 -14.78 -4.89
N ASN A 326 -2.97 -14.33 -6.00
CA ASN A 326 -1.54 -14.35 -6.26
C ASN A 326 -1.18 -13.09 -7.08
N ARG A 327 0.08 -12.94 -7.51
CA ARG A 327 0.53 -11.85 -8.37
C ARG A 327 -0.33 -11.77 -9.63
N PHE A 328 -1.06 -10.66 -9.78
CA PHE A 328 -1.99 -10.43 -10.88
C PHE A 328 -3.08 -11.52 -11.08
N PHE A 329 -3.36 -12.32 -10.06
CA PHE A 329 -4.36 -13.39 -10.14
C PHE A 329 -5.35 -13.30 -8.99
N LYS A 330 -6.63 -13.37 -9.31
CA LYS A 330 -7.71 -13.38 -8.32
C LYS A 330 -8.88 -14.17 -8.88
N SER A 331 -9.23 -15.28 -8.23
CA SER A 331 -10.38 -16.09 -8.62
C SER A 331 -11.03 -16.79 -7.44
N CYS A 332 -12.36 -16.89 -7.48
CA CYS A 332 -13.11 -17.87 -6.71
C CYS A 332 -12.97 -19.23 -7.41
N CYS A 333 -12.39 -20.21 -6.74
CA CYS A 333 -12.10 -21.54 -7.30
C CYS A 333 -13.04 -22.56 -6.70
N PHE A 334 -13.98 -23.08 -7.49
CA PHE A 334 -14.97 -24.06 -7.05
C PHE A 334 -14.39 -25.47 -7.01
N ASN A 335 -14.68 -26.18 -5.92
CA ASN A 335 -14.24 -27.54 -5.70
C ASN A 335 -14.94 -28.49 -6.66
N THR A 336 -14.14 -29.20 -7.45
CA THR A 336 -14.62 -30.10 -8.51
C THR A 336 -13.77 -31.37 -8.58
N ASN A 337 -14.24 -32.33 -9.37
CA ASN A 337 -13.48 -33.54 -9.71
C ASN A 337 -13.02 -33.44 -11.17
N ILE A 338 -12.12 -32.51 -11.48
CA ILE A 338 -11.62 -32.23 -12.84
C ILE A 338 -11.06 -33.50 -13.48
N GLN A 339 -10.29 -34.26 -12.71
CA GLN A 339 -9.64 -35.47 -13.21
C GLN A 339 -10.65 -36.56 -13.55
N LYS A 340 -11.65 -36.74 -12.69
CA LYS A 340 -12.76 -37.65 -12.95
C LYS A 340 -13.55 -37.20 -14.18
N TRP A 341 -13.77 -35.90 -14.36
CA TRP A 341 -14.45 -35.38 -15.54
C TRP A 341 -13.69 -35.70 -16.83
N PHE A 342 -12.35 -35.57 -16.83
CA PHE A 342 -11.55 -35.98 -17.98
C PHE A 342 -11.66 -37.49 -18.26
N GLU A 343 -11.58 -38.33 -17.22
CA GLU A 343 -11.75 -39.78 -17.33
C GLU A 343 -13.12 -40.17 -17.89
N ASP A 344 -14.20 -39.61 -17.31
CA ASP A 344 -15.60 -39.88 -17.71
C ASP A 344 -15.87 -39.46 -19.17
N ASN A 345 -15.12 -38.48 -19.70
CA ASN A 345 -15.22 -38.00 -21.08
C ASN A 345 -14.14 -38.55 -22.02
N SER A 346 -13.34 -39.53 -21.58
CA SER A 346 -12.27 -40.14 -22.38
C SER A 346 -11.24 -39.13 -22.91
N ILE A 347 -10.94 -38.08 -22.13
CA ILE A 347 -9.90 -37.09 -22.42
C ILE A 347 -8.61 -37.55 -21.74
N ASN A 348 -7.67 -38.06 -22.53
CA ASN A 348 -6.42 -38.65 -22.05
C ASN A 348 -5.18 -37.94 -22.59
N ASP A 349 -5.32 -37.13 -23.64
CA ASP A 349 -4.24 -36.38 -24.27
C ASP A 349 -4.56 -34.88 -24.35
N ILE A 350 -3.53 -34.04 -24.23
CA ILE A 350 -3.65 -32.58 -24.30
C ILE A 350 -4.14 -32.12 -25.67
N SER A 351 -3.85 -32.87 -26.75
CA SER A 351 -4.32 -32.57 -28.09
C SER A 351 -5.84 -32.61 -28.24
N GLN A 352 -6.56 -33.22 -27.28
CA GLN A 352 -8.02 -33.26 -27.24
C GLN A 352 -8.64 -31.98 -26.66
N LEU A 353 -7.83 -31.13 -26.00
CA LEU A 353 -8.30 -29.84 -25.49
C LEU A 353 -8.59 -28.88 -26.65
N ASN A 354 -9.46 -27.91 -26.41
CA ASN A 354 -9.73 -26.87 -27.38
C ASN A 354 -8.41 -26.13 -27.73
N LYS A 355 -8.17 -25.89 -29.02
CA LYS A 355 -7.00 -25.19 -29.56
C LYS A 355 -6.77 -23.80 -28.96
N ASP A 356 -7.82 -23.16 -28.47
CA ASP A 356 -7.78 -21.82 -27.89
C ASP A 356 -7.44 -21.85 -26.38
N CYS A 357 -7.31 -23.05 -25.79
CA CYS A 357 -6.84 -23.23 -24.43
C CYS A 357 -5.32 -23.03 -24.33
N ILE A 358 -4.86 -22.51 -23.19
CA ILE A 358 -3.45 -22.27 -22.90
C ILE A 358 -3.07 -23.03 -21.63
N THR A 359 -1.99 -23.81 -21.69
CA THR A 359 -1.45 -24.54 -20.53
C THR A 359 0.04 -24.84 -20.71
N LEU A 360 0.75 -25.04 -19.60
CA LEU A 360 2.12 -25.60 -19.59
C LEU A 360 2.13 -27.11 -19.29
N ALA A 361 0.97 -27.72 -19.07
CA ALA A 361 0.85 -29.16 -18.85
C ALA A 361 1.39 -29.93 -20.05
N THR A 362 2.01 -31.08 -19.78
CA THR A 362 2.37 -32.08 -20.81
C THR A 362 1.50 -33.33 -20.72
N ASN A 363 0.80 -33.53 -19.60
CA ASN A 363 -0.18 -34.59 -19.42
C ASN A 363 -1.51 -34.01 -18.90
N ILE A 364 -2.65 -34.55 -19.35
CA ILE A 364 -3.98 -34.19 -18.82
C ILE A 364 -4.08 -34.37 -17.30
N LYS A 365 -3.34 -35.35 -16.75
CA LYS A 365 -3.31 -35.62 -15.32
C LYS A 365 -2.70 -34.47 -14.50
N ASP A 366 -1.90 -33.62 -15.12
CA ASP A 366 -1.27 -32.47 -14.46
C ASP A 366 -2.28 -31.35 -14.22
N ILE A 367 -3.35 -31.26 -15.03
CA ILE A 367 -4.33 -30.17 -14.99
C ILE A 367 -5.24 -30.31 -13.76
N LYS A 368 -5.04 -29.42 -12.78
CA LYS A 368 -5.81 -29.40 -11.52
C LYS A 368 -6.48 -28.06 -11.23
N LEU A 369 -6.19 -27.02 -12.01
CA LEU A 369 -6.86 -25.72 -11.94
C LEU A 369 -7.27 -25.30 -13.34
N ILE A 370 -8.55 -25.01 -13.54
CA ILE A 370 -9.08 -24.44 -14.78
C ILE A 370 -9.52 -23.01 -14.49
N THR A 371 -8.97 -22.03 -15.20
CA THR A 371 -9.28 -20.61 -15.03
C THR A 371 -9.56 -19.93 -16.36
N THR A 372 -9.92 -18.65 -16.33
CA THR A 372 -10.20 -17.84 -17.51
C THR A 372 -9.34 -16.56 -17.51
N PRO A 373 -9.12 -15.91 -18.67
CA PRO A 373 -8.37 -14.67 -18.76
C PRO A 373 -8.91 -13.58 -17.82
N ASN A 374 -10.23 -13.46 -17.64
CA ASN A 374 -10.82 -12.51 -16.71
C ASN A 374 -10.30 -12.63 -15.26
N SER A 375 -9.89 -13.83 -14.81
CA SER A 375 -9.29 -14.03 -13.48
C SER A 375 -7.83 -13.58 -13.38
N ILE A 376 -7.17 -13.37 -14.52
CA ILE A 376 -5.75 -13.06 -14.64
C ILE A 376 -5.60 -11.60 -15.06
N LYS A 377 -5.42 -10.72 -14.07
CA LYS A 377 -5.32 -9.26 -14.27
C LYS A 377 -4.05 -8.83 -15.01
N TYR A 378 -3.10 -9.75 -15.18
CA TYR A 378 -1.86 -9.55 -15.91
C TYR A 378 -2.08 -9.26 -17.40
N ILE A 379 -3.18 -9.78 -17.98
CA ILE A 379 -3.48 -9.64 -19.42
C ILE A 379 -3.62 -8.19 -19.89
N LYS A 380 -3.81 -7.24 -18.95
CA LYS A 380 -3.83 -5.81 -19.25
C LYS A 380 -2.47 -5.23 -19.63
N PHE A 381 -1.39 -5.91 -19.26
CA PHE A 381 -0.03 -5.38 -19.40
C PHE A 381 0.84 -6.24 -20.32
N ALA A 382 0.62 -7.55 -20.35
CA ALA A 382 1.42 -8.44 -21.19
C ALA A 382 0.69 -9.77 -21.48
N PRO A 383 1.20 -10.56 -22.45
CA PRO A 383 0.56 -11.82 -22.85
C PRO A 383 0.41 -12.83 -21.72
N LEU A 384 -0.70 -13.58 -21.77
CA LEU A 384 -1.07 -14.59 -20.78
C LEU A 384 0.00 -15.68 -20.57
N LEU A 385 0.64 -16.11 -21.65
CA LEU A 385 1.68 -17.15 -21.59
C LEU A 385 2.92 -16.67 -20.80
N GLN A 386 3.24 -15.38 -20.88
CA GLN A 386 4.32 -14.79 -20.08
C GLN A 386 4.00 -14.90 -18.60
N TRP A 387 2.79 -14.51 -18.17
CA TRP A 387 2.33 -14.68 -16.80
C TRP A 387 2.44 -16.13 -16.33
N LEU A 388 1.92 -17.07 -17.13
CA LEU A 388 1.90 -18.49 -16.78
C LEU A 388 3.33 -19.06 -16.62
N SER A 389 4.30 -18.56 -17.38
CA SER A 389 5.71 -18.95 -17.26
C SER A 389 6.47 -18.28 -16.10
N LYS A 390 5.92 -17.20 -15.53
CA LYS A 390 6.58 -16.34 -14.53
C LYS A 390 5.93 -16.39 -13.15
N ILE A 391 4.71 -16.91 -13.03
CA ILE A 391 4.04 -17.03 -11.74
C ILE A 391 4.69 -18.14 -10.91
N ASP A 392 4.90 -17.85 -9.62
CA ASP A 392 5.42 -18.83 -8.66
C ASP A 392 4.27 -19.72 -8.17
N SER A 393 4.63 -20.96 -7.84
CA SER A 393 3.71 -22.00 -7.36
C SER A 393 3.10 -21.73 -5.99
#